data_AF-A0A6J6LFX8-F1
#
_entry.id   AF-A0A6J6LFX8-F1
#
_cell.length_a   1.000
_cell.length_b   1.000
_cell.length_c   1.000
_cell.angle_alpha   90.00
_cell.angle_beta   90.00
_cell.angle_gamma   90.00
#
_symmetry.space_group_name_H-M   'P 1'
#
loop_
_entity.id
_entity.type
_entity.pdbx_description
1 polymer ?
#
loop_
_entity_poly.entity_id
_entity_poly.type
_entity_poly.pdbx_seq_one_letter_code
_entity_poly.pdbx_strand_id
1 'polypeptide(L)'
;MPAYDGQVPHQSDSLSALPSTVARVLAFIAILVGGLAGALIGYALVDIQAEDASGFLLGIGILLGSVSSAGGTAVVAVLVLRALGEWREIADK
;
A
#
# COMPACT_ATOMS: atom_id res chain seq x y z
N MET A 1 28.92 -47.86 -11.86
CA MET A 1 28.10 -46.94 -11.04
C MET A 1 28.74 -45.57 -11.11
N PRO A 2 28.18 -44.61 -11.86
CA PRO A 2 28.65 -43.23 -11.83
C PRO A 2 28.17 -42.57 -10.54
N ALA A 3 29.07 -41.89 -9.82
CA ALA A 3 28.73 -41.13 -8.64
C ALA A 3 27.85 -39.94 -9.04
N TYR A 4 26.63 -39.91 -8.51
CA TYR A 4 25.75 -38.75 -8.55
C TYR A 4 26.28 -37.74 -7.52
N ASP A 5 27.23 -36.91 -7.92
CA ASP A 5 27.54 -35.68 -7.19
C ASP A 5 26.38 -34.71 -7.44
N GLY A 6 25.44 -34.74 -6.51
CA GLY A 6 24.42 -33.71 -6.39
C GLY A 6 25.07 -32.42 -5.92
N GLN A 7 25.67 -31.68 -6.85
CA GLN A 7 25.84 -30.24 -6.74
C GLN A 7 24.43 -29.65 -6.66
N VAL A 8 23.88 -29.58 -5.45
CA VAL A 8 22.78 -28.67 -5.15
C VAL A 8 23.39 -27.26 -5.25
N PRO A 9 22.98 -26.42 -6.22
CA PRO A 9 23.24 -25.00 -6.08
C PRO A 9 22.61 -24.61 -4.75
N HIS A 10 23.42 -24.17 -3.79
CA HIS A 10 22.89 -23.53 -2.61
C HIS A 10 21.99 -22.40 -3.08
N GLN A 11 20.72 -22.46 -2.70
CA GLN A 11 19.65 -21.50 -3.04
C GLN A 11 19.92 -20.11 -2.40
N SER A 12 21.11 -19.56 -2.57
CA SER A 12 21.44 -18.18 -2.22
C SER A 12 20.63 -17.15 -2.99
N ASP A 13 19.86 -17.56 -4.02
CA ASP A 13 18.83 -16.74 -4.66
C ASP A 13 17.55 -16.58 -3.82
N SER A 14 17.48 -17.16 -2.62
CA SER A 14 16.40 -16.90 -1.65
C SER A 14 16.50 -15.54 -0.93
N LEU A 15 17.47 -14.68 -1.26
CA LEU A 15 17.71 -13.42 -0.52
C LEU A 15 17.24 -12.12 -1.20
N SER A 16 16.59 -12.19 -2.37
CA SER A 16 15.87 -11.04 -2.98
C SER A 16 14.34 -11.15 -2.82
N ALA A 17 13.88 -11.92 -1.82
CA ALA A 17 12.47 -12.10 -1.48
C ALA A 17 11.89 -10.99 -0.59
N LEU A 18 12.67 -9.95 -0.25
CA LEU A 18 12.09 -8.71 0.26
C LEU A 18 11.47 -7.95 -0.94
N PRO A 19 10.14 -7.77 -0.99
CA PRO A 19 9.48 -6.98 -2.02
C PRO A 19 10.26 -5.68 -2.25
N SER A 20 10.61 -5.41 -3.51
CA SER A 20 11.46 -4.28 -3.89
C SER A 20 11.12 -3.05 -3.06
N THR A 21 12.09 -2.53 -2.31
CA THR A 21 11.91 -1.42 -1.37
C THR A 21 11.22 -0.23 -2.02
N VAL A 22 11.53 0.02 -3.29
CA VAL A 22 10.90 1.05 -4.14
C VAL A 22 9.39 0.87 -4.24
N ALA A 23 8.90 -0.34 -4.47
CA ALA A 23 7.46 -0.59 -4.61
C ALA A 23 6.71 -0.40 -3.28
N ARG A 24 7.34 -0.75 -2.15
CA ARG A 24 6.78 -0.47 -0.82
C ARG A 24 6.71 1.03 -0.53
N VAL A 25 7.77 1.77 -0.89
CA VAL A 25 7.81 3.23 -0.73
C VAL A 25 6.76 3.91 -1.60
N LEU A 26 6.59 3.49 -2.86
CA LEU A 26 5.55 4.03 -3.74
C LEU A 26 4.15 3.74 -3.23
N ALA A 27 3.88 2.51 -2.76
CA ALA A 27 2.61 2.16 -2.13
C ALA A 27 2.32 3.03 -0.91
N PHE A 28 3.32 3.24 -0.05
CA PHE A 28 3.19 4.09 1.12
C PHE A 28 2.89 5.55 0.75
N ILE A 29 3.61 6.11 -0.23
CA ILE A 29 3.36 7.47 -0.74
C ILE A 29 1.94 7.58 -1.29
N ALA A 30 1.48 6.60 -2.08
CA ALA A 30 0.12 6.60 -2.62
C ALA A 30 -0.93 6.61 -1.51
N ILE A 31 -0.76 5.79 -0.46
CA ILE A 31 -1.66 5.75 0.70
C ILE A 31 -1.68 7.10 1.44
N LEU A 32 -0.52 7.72 1.63
CA LEU A 32 -0.43 9.04 2.28
C LEU A 32 -1.14 10.12 1.45
N VAL A 33 -0.93 10.15 0.14
CA VAL A 33 -1.58 11.10 -0.76
C VAL A 33 -3.09 10.87 -0.80
N GLY A 34 -3.53 9.61 -0.86
CA GLY A 34 -4.95 9.24 -0.80
C GLY A 34 -5.59 9.64 0.53
N GLY A 35 -4.91 9.40 1.65
CA GLY A 35 -5.34 9.81 2.99
C GLY A 35 -5.44 11.33 3.13
N LEU A 36 -4.45 12.07 2.62
CA LEU A 36 -4.46 13.54 2.63
C LEU A 36 -5.61 14.11 1.80
N ALA A 37 -5.84 13.57 0.59
CA ALA A 37 -6.97 13.96 -0.23
C ALA A 37 -8.31 13.68 0.47
N GLY A 38 -8.44 12.51 1.10
CA GLY A 38 -9.64 12.15 1.89
C GLY A 38 -9.85 13.05 3.11
N ALA A 39 -8.78 13.45 3.79
CA ALA A 39 -8.82 14.38 4.91
C ALA A 39 -9.33 15.76 4.48
N LEU A 40 -8.82 16.28 3.35
CA LEU A 40 -9.25 17.58 2.79
C LEU A 40 -10.71 17.56 2.35
N ILE A 41 -11.15 16.46 1.72
CA ILE A 41 -12.56 16.29 1.34
C ILE A 41 -13.43 16.21 2.60
N GLY A 42 -13.04 15.44 3.60
CA GLY A 42 -13.75 15.31 4.87
C GLY A 42 -13.87 16.63 5.63
N TYR A 43 -12.82 17.46 5.61
CA TYR A 43 -12.85 18.83 6.12
C TYR A 43 -13.87 19.68 5.37
N ALA A 44 -13.75 19.76 4.05
CA ALA A 44 -14.61 20.61 3.21
C ALA A 44 -16.10 20.23 3.34
N LEU A 45 -16.41 18.94 3.46
CA LEU A 45 -17.79 18.46 3.66
C LEU A 45 -18.40 18.90 5.01
N VAL A 46 -17.58 19.05 6.05
CA VAL A 46 -18.06 19.54 7.35
C VAL A 46 -18.12 21.07 7.37
N ASP A 47 -17.13 21.73 6.78
CA ASP A 47 -17.05 23.18 6.63
C ASP A 47 -18.25 23.76 5.85
N ILE A 48 -18.67 23.10 4.77
CA ILE A 48 -19.84 23.52 3.97
C ILE A 48 -21.17 23.30 4.73
N GLN A 49 -21.21 22.35 5.67
CA GLN A 49 -22.45 21.97 6.36
C GLN A 49 -22.71 22.70 7.67
N ALA A 50 -21.75 23.46 8.21
CA ALA A 50 -21.94 24.21 9.45
C ALA A 50 -21.13 25.51 9.44
N GLU A 51 -21.82 26.66 9.51
CA GLU A 51 -21.21 27.99 9.62
C GLU A 51 -20.32 28.12 10.88
N ASP A 52 -20.65 27.38 11.95
CA ASP A 52 -19.87 27.24 13.18
C ASP A 52 -19.65 25.75 13.51
N ALA A 53 -18.96 25.04 12.62
CA ALA A 53 -18.57 23.66 12.90
C ALA A 53 -17.67 23.61 14.16
N SER A 54 -18.19 23.04 15.26
CA SER A 54 -17.36 22.77 16.44
C SER A 54 -16.12 21.97 16.01
N GLY A 55 -14.95 22.28 16.56
CA GLY A 55 -13.70 21.62 16.19
C GLY A 55 -13.74 20.09 16.31
N PHE A 56 -14.64 19.57 17.15
CA PHE A 56 -14.93 18.15 17.26
C PHE A 56 -15.54 17.55 15.97
N LEU A 57 -16.51 18.24 15.36
CA LEU A 57 -17.17 17.79 14.14
C LEU A 57 -16.22 17.85 12.94
N LEU A 58 -15.41 18.91 12.84
CA LEU A 58 -14.35 19.04 11.84
C LEU A 58 -13.33 17.90 11.97
N GLY A 59 -12.92 17.59 13.21
CA GLY A 59 -12.02 16.48 13.51
C GLY A 59 -12.57 15.13 13.04
N ILE A 60 -13.86 14.86 13.26
CA ILE A 60 -14.50 13.62 12.80
C ILE A 60 -14.54 13.54 11.27
N GLY A 61 -14.91 14.63 10.59
CA GLY A 61 -14.94 14.69 9.12
C GLY A 61 -13.57 14.38 8.51
N ILE A 62 -12.53 15.04 9.02
CA ILE A 62 -11.13 14.80 8.63
C ILE A 62 -10.75 13.34 8.87
N LEU A 63 -11.03 12.80 10.07
CA LEU A 63 -10.60 11.47 10.46
C LEU A 63 -11.27 10.40 9.60
N LEU A 64 -12.60 10.42 9.49
CA LEU A 64 -13.34 9.46 8.66
C LEU A 64 -12.96 9.57 7.18
N GLY A 65 -12.90 10.80 6.64
CA GLY A 65 -12.50 11.02 5.25
C GLY A 65 -11.10 10.48 4.95
N SER A 66 -10.14 10.74 5.85
CA SER A 66 -8.75 10.26 5.70
C SER A 66 -8.64 8.74 5.80
N VAL A 67 -9.32 8.12 6.78
CA VAL A 67 -9.22 6.68 7.06
C VAL A 67 -9.89 5.87 5.96
N SER A 68 -11.07 6.27 5.50
CA SER A 68 -11.75 5.58 4.39
C SER A 68 -10.94 5.69 3.10
N SER A 69 -10.38 6.86 2.79
CA SER A 69 -9.58 7.06 1.58
C SER A 69 -8.23 6.32 1.63
N ALA A 70 -7.52 6.41 2.76
CA ALA A 70 -6.26 5.69 2.98
C ALA A 70 -6.48 4.17 2.96
N GLY A 71 -7.57 3.69 3.58
CA GLY A 71 -7.96 2.29 3.58
C GLY A 71 -8.20 1.76 2.16
N GLY A 72 -8.99 2.47 1.35
CA GLY A 72 -9.21 2.10 -0.05
C GLY A 72 -7.92 2.08 -0.87
N THR A 73 -7.08 3.10 -0.70
CA THR A 73 -5.79 3.18 -1.40
C THR A 73 -4.83 2.07 -0.99
N ALA A 74 -4.85 1.66 0.29
CA ALA A 74 -4.03 0.57 0.80
C ALA A 74 -4.40 -0.78 0.18
N VAL A 75 -5.71 -1.06 0.05
CA VAL A 75 -6.18 -2.28 -0.61
C VAL A 75 -5.70 -2.34 -2.06
N VAL A 76 -5.90 -1.26 -2.83
CA VAL A 76 -5.44 -1.19 -4.22
C VAL A 76 -3.92 -1.38 -4.31
N ALA A 77 -3.16 -0.70 -3.46
CA ALA A 77 -1.70 -0.83 -3.44
C ALA A 77 -1.26 -2.28 -3.16
N VAL A 78 -1.90 -2.97 -2.19
CA VAL A 78 -1.62 -4.38 -1.91
C VAL A 78 -1.96 -5.27 -3.09
N LEU A 79 -3.11 -5.07 -3.75
CA LEU A 79 -3.51 -5.84 -4.93
C LEU A 79 -2.52 -5.65 -6.09
N VAL A 80 -2.05 -4.41 -6.31
CA VAL A 80 -1.04 -4.12 -7.34
C VAL A 80 0.27 -4.82 -7.02
N LEU A 81 0.74 -4.76 -5.77
CA LEU A 81 1.96 -5.46 -5.35
C LEU A 81 1.82 -6.98 -5.45
N ARG A 82 0.63 -7.52 -5.15
CA ARG A 82 0.31 -8.95 -5.32
C ARG A 82 0.41 -9.36 -6.79
N ALA A 83 -0.27 -8.63 -7.67
CA ALA A 83 -0.20 -8.88 -9.11
C ALA A 83 1.24 -8.83 -9.61
N LEU A 84 1.99 -7.77 -9.27
CA LEU A 84 3.41 -7.65 -9.65
C LEU A 84 4.29 -8.79 -9.10
N GLY A 85 3.95 -9.33 -7.92
CA GLY A 85 4.60 -10.50 -7.34
C GLY A 85 4.33 -11.77 -8.15
N GLU A 86 3.07 -12.02 -8.50
CA GLU A 86 2.65 -13.17 -9.32
C GLU A 86 3.33 -13.16 -10.69
N TRP A 87 3.40 -12.01 -11.35
CA TRP A 87 4.09 -11.88 -12.64
C TRP A 87 5.59 -12.17 -12.54
N ARG A 88 6.25 -11.78 -11.45
CA ARG A 88 7.69 -12.05 -11.26
C ARG A 88 7.97 -13.53 -10.99
N GLU A 89 7.11 -14.20 -10.22
CA GLU A 89 7.25 -15.65 -9.98
C GLU A 89 7.14 -16.47 -11.28
N ILE A 90 6.26 -16.04 -12.20
CA ILE A 90 6.13 -16.69 -13.51
C ILE A 90 7.36 -16.42 -14.39
N ALA A 91 7.97 -15.23 -14.31
CA ALA A 91 9.12 -14.86 -15.13
C ALA A 91 10.43 -15.55 -14.72
N ASP A 92 10.59 -15.89 -13.43
CA ASP A 92 11.77 -16.59 -12.91
C ASP A 92 11.73 -18.12 -13.12
N LYS A 93 10.61 -18.67 -13.60
CA LYS A 93 10.40 -20.11 -13.84
C LYS A 93 10.67 -20.51 -15.28
#